data_AF-A0A6B3I903-F1
#
_entry.id   AF-A0A6B3I903-F1
#
_cell.length_a   1.000
_cell.length_b   1.000
_cell.length_c   1.000
_cell.angle_alpha   90.00
_cell.angle_beta   90.00
_cell.angle_gamma   90.00
#
_symmetry.space_group_name_H-M   'P 1'
#
loop_
_entity.id
_entity.type
_entity.pdbx_description
1 polymer ?
#
loop_
_entity_poly.entity_id
_entity_poly.type
_entity_poly.pdbx_seq_one_letter_code
_entity_poly.pdbx_strand_id
1 'polypeptide(L)'
;IFFFVVPEILFPGMSPFVLGSLALGFYTSSFVCEAVRSGINTVPLGQAEAARSIGMTFAQTLRIVVLPQATRTVIPPLSSIFIALTKNSAIAGAFSVAEL
;
A
#
# COMPACT_ATOMS: atom_id res chain seq x y z
N ILE A 1 -0.61 3.69 -27.52
CA ILE A 1 -1.80 4.47 -27.95
C ILE A 1 -2.80 4.65 -26.80
N PHE A 2 -3.41 3.59 -26.26
CA PHE A 2 -4.41 3.73 -25.16
C PHE A 2 -3.89 4.40 -23.88
N PHE A 3 -2.62 4.17 -23.51
CA PHE A 3 -2.00 4.72 -22.30
C PHE A 3 -1.70 6.23 -22.37
N PHE A 4 -1.66 6.81 -23.57
CA PHE A 4 -1.31 8.22 -23.80
C PHE A 4 -2.52 9.06 -24.22
N VAL A 5 -3.45 8.48 -24.99
CA VAL A 5 -4.64 9.21 -25.49
C VAL A 5 -5.70 9.39 -24.41
N VAL A 6 -5.88 8.41 -23.52
CA VAL A 6 -6.92 8.48 -22.48
C VAL A 6 -6.61 9.57 -21.43
N PRO A 7 -5.38 9.71 -20.90
CA PRO A 7 -5.09 10.76 -19.93
C PRO A 7 -5.17 12.17 -20.53
N GLU A 8 -4.79 12.34 -21.80
CA GLU A 8 -4.80 13.65 -22.47
C GLU A 8 -6.23 14.14 -22.77
N ILE A 9 -7.16 13.21 -23.04
CA ILE A 9 -8.58 13.50 -23.21
C ILE A 9 -9.31 13.65 -21.86
N LEU A 10 -8.94 12.85 -20.86
CA LEU A 10 -9.64 12.79 -19.56
C LEU A 10 -9.11 13.82 -18.54
N PHE A 11 -7.83 14.22 -18.63
CA PHE A 11 -7.15 15.14 -17.72
C PHE A 11 -6.31 16.17 -18.49
N PRO A 12 -6.95 17.08 -19.26
CA PRO A 12 -6.24 18.08 -20.04
C PRO A 12 -5.42 19.00 -19.13
N GLY A 13 -4.14 19.20 -19.47
CA GLY A 13 -3.23 20.11 -18.77
C GLY A 13 -2.48 19.51 -17.57
N MET A 14 -2.68 18.23 -17.23
CA MET A 14 -1.90 17.58 -16.18
C MET A 14 -0.53 17.12 -16.69
N SER A 15 0.51 17.35 -15.88
CA SER A 15 1.87 16.90 -16.20
C SER A 15 1.95 15.37 -16.28
N PRO A 16 2.63 14.79 -17.29
CA PRO A 16 2.85 13.35 -17.40
C PRO A 16 3.47 12.72 -16.14
N PHE A 17 4.29 13.48 -15.42
CA PHE A 17 4.86 13.06 -14.14
C PHE A 17 3.79 12.81 -13.07
N VAL A 18 2.77 13.69 -12.99
CA VAL A 18 1.69 13.58 -12.02
C VAL A 18 0.80 12.38 -12.36
N LEU A 19 0.47 12.21 -13.65
CA LEU A 19 -0.33 11.09 -14.12
C LEU A 19 0.38 9.74 -13.90
N GLY A 20 1.67 9.66 -14.19
CA GLY A 20 2.48 8.46 -13.91
C GLY A 20 2.58 8.15 -12.41
N SER A 21 2.76 9.18 -11.57
CA SER A 21 2.80 9.04 -10.11
C SER A 21 1.47 8.54 -9.56
N LEU A 22 0.34 9.07 -10.04
CA LEU A 22 -1.00 8.62 -9.64
C LEU A 22 -1.26 7.18 -10.07
N ALA A 23 -0.91 6.82 -11.31
CA ALA A 23 -1.08 5.46 -11.81
C ALA A 23 -0.29 4.44 -10.98
N LEU A 24 0.99 4.73 -10.70
CA LEU A 24 1.82 3.89 -9.84
C LEU A 24 1.30 3.86 -8.40
N GLY A 25 0.82 4.99 -7.87
CA GLY A 25 0.24 5.09 -6.53
C GLY A 25 -1.01 4.24 -6.37
N PHE A 26 -1.98 4.36 -7.28
CA PHE A 26 -3.20 3.56 -7.26
C PHE A 26 -2.90 2.07 -7.41
N TYR A 27 -2.04 1.70 -8.35
CA TYR A 27 -1.60 0.32 -8.53
C TYR A 27 -1.00 -0.24 -7.24
N THR A 28 -0.06 0.48 -6.62
CA THR A 28 0.65 0.00 -5.42
C THR A 28 -0.23 -0.03 -4.19
N SER A 29 -1.23 0.87 -4.11
CA SER A 29 -2.13 0.97 -2.96
C SER A 29 -2.93 -0.30 -2.69
N SER A 30 -3.34 -1.04 -3.74
CA SER A 30 -4.08 -2.30 -3.57
C SER A 30 -3.23 -3.36 -2.85
N PHE A 31 -1.96 -3.47 -3.22
CA PHE A 31 -1.01 -4.40 -2.59
C PHE A 31 -0.70 -3.99 -1.14
N VAL A 32 -0.56 -2.69 -0.88
CA VAL A 32 -0.37 -2.18 0.48
C VAL A 32 -1.58 -2.49 1.36
N CYS A 33 -2.80 -2.25 0.87
CA CYS A 33 -4.03 -2.59 1.59
C CYS A 33 -4.12 -4.08 1.91
N GLU A 34 -3.80 -4.94 0.95
CA GLU A 34 -3.82 -6.39 1.15
C GLU A 34 -2.74 -6.85 2.13
N ALA A 35 -1.54 -6.28 2.08
CA ALA A 35 -0.47 -6.57 3.04
C ALA A 35 -0.88 -6.18 4.46
N VAL A 36 -1.48 -5.00 4.65
CA VAL A 36 -1.99 -4.54 5.96
C VAL A 36 -3.11 -5.45 6.46
N ARG A 37 -4.10 -5.75 5.61
CA ARG A 37 -5.22 -6.64 5.94
C ARG A 37 -4.73 -8.03 6.36
N SER A 38 -3.83 -8.61 5.55
CA SER A 38 -3.23 -9.91 5.81
C SER A 38 -2.45 -9.91 7.13
N GLY A 39 -1.61 -8.90 7.36
CA GLY A 39 -0.84 -8.80 8.61
C GLY A 39 -1.71 -8.62 9.85
N ILE A 40 -2.83 -7.90 9.80
CA ILE A 40 -3.79 -7.86 10.91
C ILE A 40 -4.40 -9.26 11.14
N ASN A 41 -4.78 -9.95 10.08
CA ASN A 41 -5.37 -11.30 10.16
C ASN A 41 -4.39 -12.38 10.65
N THR A 42 -3.07 -12.13 10.63
CA THR A 42 -2.09 -13.06 11.23
C THR A 42 -2.11 -13.07 12.76
N VAL A 43 -2.68 -12.05 13.41
CA VAL A 43 -2.77 -12.00 14.88
C VAL A 43 -3.82 -13.00 15.34
N PRO A 44 -3.47 -13.98 16.20
CA PRO A 44 -4.43 -14.96 16.69
C PRO A 44 -5.58 -14.31 17.45
N LEU A 45 -6.82 -14.74 17.18
CA LEU A 45 -8.03 -14.20 17.83
C LEU A 45 -7.95 -14.28 19.36
N GLY A 46 -7.31 -15.33 19.89
CA GLY A 46 -7.11 -15.52 21.33
C GLY A 46 -6.36 -14.37 22.02
N GLN A 47 -5.53 -13.59 21.30
CA GLN A 47 -4.90 -12.39 21.85
C GLN A 47 -5.94 -11.29 22.16
N ALA A 48 -6.90 -11.11 21.25
CA ALA A 48 -7.98 -10.17 21.45
C ALA A 48 -8.95 -10.64 22.55
N GLU A 49 -9.26 -11.93 22.58
CA GLU A 49 -10.11 -12.52 23.63
C GLU A 49 -9.45 -12.44 25.01
N ALA A 50 -8.16 -12.76 25.13
CA ALA A 50 -7.42 -12.62 26.38
C ALA A 50 -7.39 -11.17 26.89
N ALA A 51 -7.18 -10.20 25.99
CA ALA A 51 -7.23 -8.78 26.32
C ALA A 51 -8.62 -8.34 26.83
N ARG A 52 -9.70 -8.86 26.23
CA ARG A 52 -11.07 -8.58 26.66
C ARG A 52 -11.39 -9.23 28.02
N SER A 53 -10.86 -10.42 28.29
CA SER A 53 -11.01 -11.13 29.57
C SER A 53 -10.36 -10.40 30.75
N ILE A 54 -9.33 -9.58 30.51
CA ILE A 54 -8.70 -8.72 31.53
C ILE A 54 -9.27 -7.29 31.56
N GLY A 55 -10.42 -7.05 30.92
CA GLY A 55 -11.15 -5.79 31.01
C GLY A 55 -10.72 -4.70 30.04
N MET A 56 -9.88 -4.98 29.03
CA MET A 56 -9.50 -3.97 28.04
C MET A 56 -10.68 -3.59 27.14
N THR A 57 -10.83 -2.31 26.83
CA THR A 57 -11.75 -1.81 25.80
C THR A 57 -11.27 -2.22 24.40
N PHE A 58 -12.18 -2.22 23.41
CA PHE A 58 -11.81 -2.53 22.02
C PHE A 58 -10.65 -1.68 21.51
N ALA A 59 -10.66 -0.37 21.77
CA ALA A 59 -9.58 0.53 21.37
C ALA A 59 -8.24 0.20 22.04
N GLN A 60 -8.26 -0.18 23.32
CA GLN A 60 -7.06 -0.64 24.04
C GLN A 60 -6.55 -1.96 23.46
N THR A 61 -7.42 -2.96 23.26
CA THR A 61 -7.06 -4.25 22.66
C THR A 61 -6.43 -4.04 21.28
N LEU A 62 -7.06 -3.22 20.42
CA LEU A 62 -6.54 -2.94 19.09
C LEU A 62 -5.18 -2.23 19.16
N ARG A 63 -5.05 -1.16 19.95
CA ARG A 63 -3.84 -0.32 19.97
C ARG A 63 -2.65 -0.96 20.68
N ILE A 64 -2.89 -1.71 21.76
CA ILE A 64 -1.83 -2.21 22.64
C ILE A 64 -1.47 -3.66 22.33
N VAL A 65 -2.44 -4.46 21.84
CA VAL A 65 -2.23 -5.90 21.62
C VAL A 65 -2.15 -6.22 20.13
N VAL A 66 -3.18 -5.90 19.35
CA VAL A 66 -3.31 -6.36 17.96
C VAL A 66 -2.37 -5.58 17.02
N LEU A 67 -2.43 -4.25 17.01
CA LEU A 67 -1.65 -3.43 16.08
C LEU A 67 -0.12 -3.63 16.23
N PRO A 68 0.47 -3.67 17.44
CA PRO A 68 1.91 -3.90 17.59
C PRO A 68 2.38 -5.29 17.13
N GLN A 69 1.50 -6.29 17.16
CA GLN A 69 1.79 -7.63 16.65
C GLN A 69 1.65 -7.65 15.12
N ALA A 70 0.56 -7.08 14.60
CA ALA A 70 0.30 -6.96 13.17
C ALA A 70 1.38 -6.14 12.45
N THR A 71 1.88 -5.05 13.03
CA THR A 71 2.93 -4.23 12.39
C THR A 71 4.18 -5.03 12.09
N ARG A 72 4.59 -5.94 12.99
CA ARG A 72 5.75 -6.80 12.79
C ARG A 72 5.57 -7.75 11.60
N THR A 73 4.35 -8.21 11.34
CA THR A 73 4.05 -9.11 10.21
C THR A 73 3.80 -8.35 8.91
N VAL A 74 3.36 -7.09 8.97
CA VAL A 74 3.16 -6.20 7.81
C VAL A 74 4.49 -5.65 7.25
N ILE A 75 5.50 -5.41 8.08
CA ILE A 75 6.78 -4.80 7.63
C ILE A 75 7.48 -5.60 6.52
N PRO A 76 7.66 -6.93 6.61
CA PRO A 76 8.30 -7.71 5.55
C PRO A 76 7.61 -7.58 4.17
N PRO A 77 6.30 -7.82 3.99
CA PRO A 77 5.65 -7.70 2.69
C PRO A 77 5.64 -6.25 2.16
N LEU A 78 5.50 -5.24 3.03
CA LEU A 78 5.62 -3.84 2.60
C LEU A 78 7.00 -3.55 2.01
N SER A 79 8.07 -4.10 2.61
CA SER A 79 9.42 -3.94 2.08
C SER A 79 9.55 -4.48 0.66
N SER A 80 8.99 -5.67 0.39
CA SER A 80 8.95 -6.25 -0.96
C SER A 80 8.15 -5.39 -1.94
N ILE A 81 7.01 -4.84 -1.51
CA ILE A 81 6.17 -3.96 -2.33
C ILE A 81 6.93 -2.67 -2.68
N PHE A 82 7.63 -2.06 -1.73
CA PHE A 82 8.42 -0.86 -1.98
C PHE A 82 9.62 -1.11 -2.91
N ILE A 83 10.28 -2.26 -2.78
CA ILE A 83 11.34 -2.66 -3.73
C ILE A 83 10.76 -2.78 -5.15
N ALA A 84 9.58 -3.39 -5.30
CA ALA A 84 8.90 -3.50 -6.59
C ALA A 84 8.48 -2.13 -7.14
N LEU A 85 7.95 -1.25 -6.29
CA LEU A 85 7.60 0.13 -6.66
C LEU A 85 8.83 0.88 -7.20
N THR A 86 9.98 0.80 -6.52
CA THR A 86 11.22 1.45 -6.98
C THR A 86 11.62 0.96 -8.38
N LYS A 87 11.53 -0.35 -8.64
CA LYS A 87 11.81 -0.92 -9.98
C LYS A 87 10.83 -0.39 -11.03
N ASN A 88 9.53 -0.40 -10.72
CA ASN A 88 8.48 0.06 -11.63
C ASN A 88 8.59 1.56 -11.93
N SER A 89 8.93 2.38 -10.92
CA SER A 89 9.15 3.82 -11.07
C SER A 89 10.38 4.13 -11.93
N ALA A 90 11.47 3.36 -11.79
CA ALA A 90 12.66 3.53 -12.62
C ALA A 90 12.37 3.21 -14.09
N ILE A 91 11.62 2.14 -14.35
CA ILE A 91 11.16 1.79 -15.71
C ILE A 91 10.26 2.89 -16.27
N ALA A 92 9.27 3.37 -15.50
CA ALA A 92 8.38 4.45 -15.93
C ALA A 92 9.14 5.76 -16.22
N GLY A 93 10.13 6.10 -15.41
CA GLY A 93 11.01 7.26 -15.62
C GLY A 93 11.88 7.11 -16.86
N ALA A 94 12.47 5.94 -17.08
CA ALA A 94 13.27 5.66 -18.28
C ALA A 94 12.45 5.79 -19.56
N PHE A 95 11.22 5.28 -19.58
CA PHE A 95 10.29 5.49 -20.70
C PHE A 95 9.93 6.98 -20.88
N SER A 96 9.73 7.74 -19.81
CA SER A 96 9.41 9.17 -19.91
C SER A 96 10.57 10.05 -20.40
N VAL A 97 11.82 9.65 -20.18
CA VAL A 97 13.03 10.35 -20.69
C VAL A 97 13.35 9.94 -22.12
N ALA A 98 13.11 8.68 -22.50
CA ALA A 98 13.36 8.20 -23.86
C ALA A 98 12.43 8.82 -24.92
N GLU A 99 11.29 9.36 -24.50
CA GLU A 99 10.27 9.97 -25.36
C GLU A 99 10.35 11.50 -25.42
N LEU A 100 11.36 12.12 -24.75
CA LEU A 100 11.63 13.57 -24.75
C LEU A 100 12.78 13.92 -25.69
#